data_AF-A0A926CMH0-F1
#
_entry.id   AF-A0A926CMH0-F1
#
_cell.length_a   1.000
_cell.length_b   1.000
_cell.length_c   1.000
_cell.angle_alpha   90.00
_cell.angle_beta   90.00
_cell.angle_gamma   90.00
#
_symmetry.space_group_name_H-M   'P 1'
#
loop_
_entity.id
_entity.type
_entity.pdbx_description
1 polymer ?
#
loop_
_entity_poly.entity_id
_entity_poly.type
_entity_poly.pdbx_seq_one_letter_code
_entity_poly.pdbx_strand_id
1 'polypeptide(L)'
;MTANRKVELSAQMARSVFLFLVTSPILFCADTLLLIVNENSPLSREISQYYASRRNVPAANVCKIRTSESETTDRDSYLKQIEQPVAECLRSRGLVEKILYLLTTAGVPLRVRGTSGPGGSNASVDSELTLLYSKIHRRTFPIDGIVPNPFFGKKQAVFRHPDFPIY
;
A
#
# COMPACT_ATOMS: atom_id res chain seq x y z
N MET A 1 24.70 76.26 -24.73
CA MET A 1 23.50 75.43 -24.94
C MET A 1 23.40 74.46 -23.77
N THR A 2 22.33 74.62 -22.97
CA THR A 2 21.67 73.65 -22.05
C THR A 2 22.51 72.75 -21.13
N ALA A 3 22.18 72.48 -19.87
CA ALA A 3 21.34 73.03 -18.81
C ALA A 3 21.52 72.07 -17.61
N ASN A 4 21.44 72.61 -16.39
CA ASN A 4 20.84 72.01 -15.19
C ASN A 4 21.24 70.62 -14.63
N ARG A 5 21.91 70.68 -13.47
CA ARG A 5 21.38 70.39 -12.11
C ARG A 5 20.59 69.09 -11.85
N LYS A 6 21.08 68.41 -10.81
CA LYS A 6 20.42 67.75 -9.65
C LYS A 6 20.31 66.21 -9.63
N VAL A 7 21.04 65.66 -8.66
CA VAL A 7 20.60 64.75 -7.56
C VAL A 7 19.68 63.60 -7.94
N GLU A 8 20.14 62.37 -7.68
CA GLU A 8 19.25 61.31 -7.18
C GLU A 8 20.01 60.29 -6.31
N LEU A 9 19.70 60.32 -5.01
CA LEU A 9 19.72 59.14 -4.13
C LEU A 9 18.71 58.13 -4.69
N SER A 10 19.00 56.83 -4.66
CA SER A 10 18.12 55.80 -4.05
C SER A 10 18.55 54.36 -4.36
N ALA A 11 18.21 53.49 -3.42
CA ALA A 11 17.92 52.07 -3.55
C ALA A 11 19.05 51.08 -3.20
N GLN A 12 19.13 50.85 -1.88
CA GLN A 12 19.49 49.56 -1.28
C GLN A 12 18.84 48.41 -2.07
N MET A 13 19.64 47.60 -2.75
CA MET A 13 19.17 46.33 -3.29
C MET A 13 18.95 45.36 -2.13
N ALA A 14 17.69 45.23 -1.72
CA ALA A 14 17.23 44.22 -0.78
C ALA A 14 17.63 42.83 -1.30
N ARG A 15 18.53 42.15 -0.57
CA ARG A 15 18.81 40.73 -0.77
C ARG A 15 17.59 39.93 -0.32
N SER A 16 16.71 39.59 -1.26
CA SER A 16 15.66 38.60 -1.02
C SER A 16 16.30 37.22 -0.86
N VAL A 17 16.51 36.81 0.39
CA VAL A 17 16.82 35.43 0.74
C VAL A 17 15.50 34.64 0.67
N PHE A 18 15.27 33.95 -0.45
CA PHE A 18 14.20 32.96 -0.54
C PHE A 18 14.62 31.71 0.25
N LEU A 19 14.13 31.60 1.47
CA LEU A 19 14.26 30.39 2.28
C LEU A 19 13.29 29.34 1.72
N PHE A 20 13.74 28.49 0.81
CA PHE A 20 13.02 27.27 0.46
C PHE A 20 13.05 26.33 1.67
N LEU A 21 11.99 26.36 2.47
CA LEU A 21 11.67 25.30 3.41
C LEU A 21 11.42 24.03 2.59
N VAL A 22 12.48 23.26 2.34
CA VAL A 22 12.35 21.87 1.92
C VAL A 22 11.86 21.11 3.15
N THR A 23 10.55 21.21 3.42
CA THR A 23 9.89 20.20 4.21
C THR A 23 9.98 18.94 3.36
N SER A 24 10.96 18.09 3.63
CA SER A 24 10.92 16.73 3.13
C SER A 24 9.90 16.02 4.01
N PRO A 25 8.63 15.82 3.61
CA PRO A 25 7.90 14.74 4.23
C PRO A 25 8.77 13.50 4.00
N ILE A 26 9.02 12.73 5.05
CA ILE A 26 9.43 11.35 4.88
C ILE A 26 8.29 10.74 4.08
N LEU A 27 8.48 10.66 2.76
CA LEU A 27 7.45 10.31 1.81
C LEU A 27 7.25 8.80 1.95
N PHE A 28 6.47 8.39 2.95
CA PHE A 28 5.72 7.17 2.81
C PHE A 28 4.82 7.41 1.59
N CYS A 29 5.27 6.91 0.44
CA CYS A 29 4.64 7.23 -0.83
C CYS A 29 3.30 6.51 -0.84
N ALA A 30 2.22 7.24 -0.53
CA ALA A 30 0.86 6.70 -0.55
C ALA A 30 0.53 6.05 -1.92
N ASP A 31 1.29 6.42 -2.96
CA ASP A 31 1.27 5.84 -4.29
C ASP A 31 1.67 4.37 -4.37
N THR A 32 2.45 3.85 -3.41
CA THR A 32 2.88 2.43 -3.36
C THR A 32 2.02 1.59 -2.40
N LEU A 33 0.96 2.14 -1.84
CA LEU A 33 0.03 1.46 -0.93
C LEU A 33 -1.26 1.08 -1.65
N LEU A 34 -1.74 -0.15 -1.52
CA LEU A 34 -3.12 -0.51 -1.85
C LEU A 34 -3.93 -0.64 -0.57
N LEU A 35 -4.93 0.23 -0.39
CA LEU A 35 -5.86 0.19 0.73
C LEU A 35 -7.02 -0.77 0.40
N ILE A 36 -7.17 -1.84 1.17
CA ILE A 36 -8.20 -2.88 0.99
C ILE A 36 -9.35 -2.62 1.96
N VAL A 37 -10.54 -2.40 1.40
CA VAL A 37 -11.76 -2.02 2.12
C VAL A 37 -12.82 -3.10 1.95
N ASN A 38 -13.36 -3.62 3.06
CA ASN A 38 -14.51 -4.50 3.04
C ASN A 38 -15.80 -3.67 2.97
N GLU A 39 -16.45 -3.65 1.80
CA GLU A 39 -17.70 -2.91 1.58
C GLU A 39 -18.88 -3.43 2.41
N ASN A 40 -18.82 -4.66 2.92
CA ASN A 40 -19.85 -5.17 3.82
C ASN A 40 -19.74 -4.57 5.23
N SER A 41 -18.57 -4.06 5.62
CA SER A 41 -18.32 -3.53 6.96
C SER A 41 -18.44 -2.01 7.02
N PRO A 42 -19.41 -1.44 7.77
CA PRO A 42 -19.48 0.00 7.99
C PRO A 42 -18.20 0.57 8.60
N LEU A 43 -17.60 -0.14 9.54
CA LEU A 43 -16.34 0.23 10.19
C LEU A 43 -15.19 0.32 9.20
N SER A 44 -15.04 -0.69 8.34
CA SER A 44 -14.03 -0.70 7.28
C SER A 44 -14.16 0.52 6.37
N ARG A 45 -15.39 0.84 5.94
CA ARG A 45 -15.66 2.00 5.07
C ARG A 45 -15.29 3.32 5.77
N GLU A 46 -15.71 3.51 7.02
CA GLU A 46 -15.41 4.73 7.79
C GLU A 46 -13.90 4.93 7.98
N ILE A 47 -13.18 3.89 8.44
CA ILE A 47 -11.73 3.95 8.61
C ILE A 47 -11.03 4.21 7.28
N SER A 48 -11.49 3.58 6.19
CA SER A 48 -10.87 3.77 4.87
C SER A 48 -10.99 5.21 4.37
N GLN A 49 -12.15 5.84 4.57
CA GLN A 49 -12.38 7.23 4.16
C GLN A 49 -11.49 8.19 4.95
N TYR A 50 -11.44 8.01 6.27
CA TYR A 50 -10.56 8.78 7.13
C TYR A 50 -9.08 8.60 6.73
N TYR A 51 -8.62 7.36 6.61
CA TYR A 51 -7.21 7.05 6.32
C TYR A 51 -6.79 7.55 4.94
N ALA A 52 -7.61 7.29 3.90
CA ALA A 52 -7.31 7.72 2.54
C ALA A 52 -7.18 9.24 2.43
N SER A 53 -8.10 9.99 3.08
CA SER A 53 -8.04 11.45 3.15
C SER A 53 -6.79 11.93 3.90
N ARG A 54 -6.51 11.40 5.10
CA ARG A 54 -5.39 11.85 5.93
C ARG A 54 -4.01 11.53 5.34
N ARG A 55 -3.90 10.48 4.52
CA ARG A 55 -2.63 10.03 3.91
C ARG A 55 -2.53 10.35 2.42
N ASN A 56 -3.52 11.03 1.84
CA ASN A 56 -3.59 11.30 0.40
C ASN A 56 -3.44 10.02 -0.45
N VAL A 57 -4.12 8.93 -0.05
CA VAL A 57 -4.10 7.69 -0.84
C VAL A 57 -4.81 7.94 -2.17
N PRO A 58 -4.17 7.67 -3.32
CA PRO A 58 -4.81 7.86 -4.61
C PRO A 58 -6.11 7.05 -4.71
N ALA A 59 -7.15 7.59 -5.34
CA ALA A 59 -8.42 6.86 -5.50
C ALA A 59 -8.22 5.51 -6.23
N ALA A 60 -7.28 5.45 -7.18
CA ALA A 60 -6.91 4.22 -7.87
C ALA A 60 -6.31 3.15 -6.94
N ASN A 61 -5.76 3.56 -5.79
CA ASN A 61 -5.14 2.69 -4.80
C ASN A 61 -6.13 2.19 -3.73
N VAL A 62 -7.42 2.54 -3.82
CA VAL A 62 -8.46 2.03 -2.92
C VAL A 62 -9.15 0.83 -3.56
N CYS A 63 -8.83 -0.38 -3.09
CA CYS A 63 -9.47 -1.62 -3.52
C CYS A 63 -10.65 -1.95 -2.62
N LYS A 64 -11.84 -2.06 -3.21
CA LYS A 64 -13.07 -2.41 -2.51
C LYS A 64 -13.38 -3.89 -2.76
N ILE A 65 -13.49 -4.66 -1.70
CA ILE A 65 -13.86 -6.08 -1.71
C ILE A 65 -15.16 -6.31 -0.94
N ARG A 66 -15.79 -7.47 -1.09
CA ARG A 66 -16.97 -7.88 -0.32
C ARG A 66 -16.70 -9.23 0.31
N THR A 67 -16.51 -9.25 1.63
CA THR A 67 -16.21 -10.46 2.40
C THR A 67 -16.97 -10.44 3.74
N SER A 68 -16.94 -11.57 4.47
CA SER A 68 -17.43 -11.63 5.85
C SER A 68 -16.71 -10.62 6.76
N GLU A 69 -17.42 -10.11 7.77
CA GLU A 69 -16.84 -9.30 8.86
C GLU A 69 -16.25 -10.17 9.99
N SER A 70 -16.44 -11.49 9.93
CA SER A 70 -15.83 -12.43 10.87
C SER A 70 -14.30 -12.41 10.77
N GLU A 71 -13.62 -12.45 11.91
CA GLU A 71 -12.15 -12.53 11.94
C GLU A 71 -11.61 -13.81 11.28
N THR A 72 -12.42 -14.87 11.20
CA THR A 72 -12.05 -16.12 10.54
C THR A 72 -12.94 -16.37 9.33
N THR A 73 -12.30 -16.63 8.19
CA THR A 73 -12.93 -17.06 6.95
C THR A 73 -12.48 -18.48 6.58
N ASP A 74 -13.24 -19.19 5.74
CA ASP A 74 -12.78 -20.44 5.15
C ASP A 74 -11.92 -20.19 3.90
N ARG A 75 -11.25 -21.24 3.41
CA ARG A 75 -10.29 -21.13 2.31
C ARG A 75 -10.95 -20.73 0.99
N ASP A 76 -12.14 -21.24 0.68
CA ASP A 76 -12.86 -20.92 -0.55
C ASP A 76 -13.34 -19.47 -0.55
N SER A 77 -13.90 -19.03 0.59
CA SER A 77 -14.28 -17.63 0.81
C SER A 77 -13.07 -16.69 0.72
N TYR A 78 -11.93 -17.02 1.33
CA TYR A 78 -10.69 -16.24 1.18
C TYR A 78 -10.30 -16.07 -0.30
N LEU A 79 -10.26 -17.16 -1.07
CA LEU A 79 -9.87 -17.12 -2.48
C LEU A 79 -10.82 -16.25 -3.31
N LYS A 80 -12.13 -16.47 -3.18
CA LYS A 80 -13.16 -15.81 -4.01
C LYS A 80 -13.45 -14.38 -3.60
N GLN A 81 -13.39 -14.07 -2.29
CA GLN A 81 -13.86 -12.80 -1.74
C GLN A 81 -12.72 -11.85 -1.36
N ILE A 82 -11.48 -12.34 -1.25
CA ILE A 82 -10.32 -11.54 -0.84
C ILE A 82 -9.21 -11.63 -1.90
N GLU A 83 -8.61 -12.81 -2.11
CA GLU A 83 -7.43 -12.95 -2.97
C GLU A 83 -7.70 -12.54 -4.42
N GLN A 84 -8.74 -13.13 -5.04
CA GLN A 84 -9.10 -12.84 -6.44
C GLN A 84 -9.51 -11.37 -6.64
N PRO A 85 -10.40 -10.77 -5.81
CA PRO A 85 -10.72 -9.35 -5.93
C PRO A 85 -9.52 -8.41 -5.75
N VAL A 86 -8.62 -8.70 -4.82
CA VAL A 86 -7.39 -7.90 -4.63
C VAL A 86 -6.47 -8.03 -5.85
N ALA A 87 -6.29 -9.24 -6.37
CA ALA A 87 -5.53 -9.47 -7.60
C ALA A 87 -6.11 -8.69 -8.79
N GLU A 88 -7.44 -8.67 -8.92
CA GLU A 88 -8.14 -7.95 -9.98
C GLU A 88 -8.02 -6.42 -9.82
N CYS A 89 -8.14 -5.89 -8.60
CA CYS A 89 -7.87 -4.48 -8.31
C CYS A 89 -6.46 -4.08 -8.77
N LEU A 90 -5.45 -4.92 -8.51
CA LEU A 90 -4.07 -4.65 -8.90
C LEU A 90 -3.88 -4.72 -10.42
N ARG A 91 -4.42 -5.74 -11.07
CA ARG A 91 -4.28 -5.96 -12.53
C ARG A 91 -5.02 -4.91 -13.36
N SER A 92 -6.31 -4.72 -13.10
CA SER A 92 -7.17 -3.81 -13.88
C SER A 92 -6.69 -2.35 -13.87
N ARG A 93 -5.88 -1.98 -12.86
CA ARG A 93 -5.39 -0.62 -12.65
C ARG A 93 -3.91 -0.45 -12.97
N GLY A 94 -3.23 -1.49 -13.47
CA GLY A 94 -1.80 -1.46 -13.76
C GLY A 94 -0.92 -1.23 -12.52
N LEU A 95 -1.37 -1.72 -11.36
CA LEU A 95 -0.76 -1.45 -10.05
C LEU A 95 0.18 -2.56 -9.56
N VAL A 96 0.22 -3.72 -10.24
CA VAL A 96 0.97 -4.92 -9.82
C VAL A 96 2.43 -4.62 -9.45
N GLU A 97 3.13 -3.88 -10.31
CA GLU A 97 4.55 -3.52 -10.12
C GLU A 97 4.76 -2.23 -9.30
N LYS A 98 3.71 -1.43 -9.11
CA LYS A 98 3.77 -0.12 -8.43
C LYS A 98 3.55 -0.24 -6.93
N ILE A 99 2.61 -1.09 -6.52
CA ILE A 99 2.23 -1.27 -5.12
C ILE A 99 3.27 -2.14 -4.43
N LEU A 100 3.78 -1.68 -3.30
CA LEU A 100 4.69 -2.42 -2.43
C LEU A 100 4.05 -2.85 -1.11
N TYR A 101 2.92 -2.24 -0.73
CA TYR A 101 2.26 -2.51 0.54
C TYR A 101 0.77 -2.75 0.34
N LEU A 102 0.28 -3.86 0.88
CA LEU A 102 -1.16 -4.12 1.01
C LEU A 102 -1.59 -3.75 2.43
N LEU A 103 -2.60 -2.88 2.55
CA LEU A 103 -3.11 -2.45 3.86
C LEU A 103 -4.58 -2.84 3.99
N THR A 104 -4.86 -3.80 4.86
CA THR A 104 -6.20 -4.23 5.22
C THR A 104 -6.79 -3.32 6.30
N THR A 105 -8.03 -2.89 6.13
CA THR A 105 -8.78 -2.17 7.18
C THR A 105 -9.43 -3.15 8.15
N ALA A 106 -9.73 -2.69 9.37
CA ALA A 106 -10.60 -3.43 10.29
C ALA A 106 -11.93 -3.79 9.61
N GLY A 107 -12.42 -5.01 9.84
CA GLY A 107 -13.57 -5.58 9.14
C GLY A 107 -13.21 -6.49 7.96
N VAL A 108 -11.93 -6.60 7.58
CA VAL A 108 -11.41 -7.69 6.75
C VAL A 108 -11.04 -8.88 7.65
N PRO A 109 -11.32 -10.14 7.27
CA PRO A 109 -10.92 -11.31 8.05
C PRO A 109 -9.40 -11.36 8.31
N LEU A 110 -9.00 -11.90 9.46
CA LEU A 110 -7.61 -12.00 9.90
C LEU A 110 -7.04 -13.41 9.69
N ARG A 111 -7.89 -14.44 9.72
CA ARG A 111 -7.51 -15.85 9.72
C ARG A 111 -8.22 -16.61 8.61
N VAL A 112 -7.48 -17.49 7.94
CA VAL A 112 -8.01 -18.52 7.06
C VAL A 112 -8.02 -19.84 7.83
N ARG A 113 -9.22 -20.43 7.98
CA ARG A 113 -9.41 -21.70 8.67
C ARG A 113 -8.68 -22.82 7.92
N GLY A 114 -8.02 -23.69 8.68
CA GLY A 114 -7.37 -24.89 8.20
C GLY A 114 -7.03 -25.84 9.35
N THR A 115 -6.24 -26.86 9.05
CA THR A 115 -5.68 -27.80 10.03
C THR A 115 -4.56 -27.15 10.83
N SER A 116 -4.43 -27.50 12.11
CA SER A 116 -3.35 -27.02 12.98
C SER A 116 -2.10 -27.91 12.90
N GLY A 117 -0.95 -27.38 13.32
CA GLY A 117 0.30 -28.11 13.49
C GLY A 117 1.43 -27.61 12.58
N PRO A 118 2.66 -28.15 12.69
CA PRO A 118 3.84 -27.70 11.93
C PRO A 118 3.71 -27.79 10.39
N GLY A 119 2.73 -28.55 9.89
CA GLY A 119 2.33 -28.63 8.48
C GLY A 119 0.83 -28.40 8.28
N GLY A 120 0.23 -27.59 9.16
CA GLY A 120 -1.18 -27.21 9.06
C GLY A 120 -1.46 -26.28 7.87
N SER A 121 -2.73 -26.19 7.52
CA SER A 121 -3.26 -25.28 6.47
C SER A 121 -3.92 -24.03 7.05
N ASN A 122 -3.93 -23.84 8.37
CA ASN A 122 -4.40 -22.60 8.97
C ASN A 122 -3.41 -21.47 8.70
N ALA A 123 -3.89 -20.31 8.25
CA ALA A 123 -3.03 -19.20 7.85
C ALA A 123 -3.60 -17.86 8.33
N SER A 124 -2.76 -16.82 8.37
CA SER A 124 -3.27 -15.46 8.44
C SER A 124 -3.59 -14.95 7.04
N VAL A 125 -4.62 -14.12 6.91
CA VAL A 125 -4.98 -13.49 5.63
C VAL A 125 -3.80 -12.69 5.07
N ASP A 126 -3.05 -11.98 5.94
CA ASP A 126 -1.87 -11.22 5.52
C ASP A 126 -0.76 -12.12 4.96
N SER A 127 -0.52 -13.30 5.55
CA SER A 127 0.49 -14.25 5.04
C SER A 127 0.13 -14.81 3.67
N GLU A 128 -1.16 -15.03 3.41
CA GLU A 128 -1.64 -15.50 2.11
C GLU A 128 -1.58 -14.40 1.03
N LEU A 129 -1.92 -13.16 1.41
CA LEU A 129 -1.81 -11.98 0.55
C LEU A 129 -0.36 -11.59 0.26
N THR A 130 0.58 -11.86 1.18
CA THR A 130 2.03 -11.69 0.95
C THR A 130 2.48 -12.45 -0.31
N LEU A 131 1.93 -13.65 -0.53
CA LEU A 131 2.27 -14.49 -1.69
C LEU A 131 1.57 -14.06 -2.99
N LEU A 132 0.66 -13.08 -2.93
CA LEU A 132 -0.19 -12.72 -4.05
C LEU A 132 0.61 -12.22 -5.27
N TYR A 133 1.72 -11.51 -5.07
CA TYR A 133 2.55 -11.06 -6.20
C TYR A 133 3.03 -12.25 -7.04
N SER A 134 3.60 -13.26 -6.38
CA SER A 134 4.03 -14.50 -7.01
C SER A 134 2.86 -15.26 -7.65
N LYS A 135 1.71 -15.33 -6.98
CA LYS A 135 0.49 -15.98 -7.50
C LYS A 135 -0.03 -15.27 -8.76
N ILE A 136 0.01 -13.94 -8.81
CA ILE A 136 -0.34 -13.14 -9.99
C ILE A 136 0.53 -13.53 -11.19
N HIS A 137 1.81 -13.82 -10.94
CA HIS A 137 2.82 -14.28 -11.89
C HIS A 137 2.83 -15.82 -12.08
N ARG A 138 1.68 -16.47 -11.84
CA ARG A 138 1.45 -17.90 -12.09
C ARG A 138 2.33 -18.85 -11.27
N ARG A 139 2.90 -18.40 -10.16
CA ARG A 139 3.50 -19.32 -9.18
C ARG A 139 2.41 -19.93 -8.31
N THR A 140 2.64 -21.17 -7.91
CA THR A 140 1.80 -21.88 -6.94
C THR A 140 2.61 -22.17 -5.68
N PHE A 141 1.92 -22.25 -4.56
CA PHE A 141 2.50 -22.56 -3.26
C PHE A 141 1.71 -23.72 -2.63
N PRO A 142 2.35 -24.60 -1.85
CA PRO A 142 1.63 -25.55 -1.03
C PRO A 142 0.74 -24.79 -0.03
N ILE A 143 -0.45 -25.33 0.24
CA ILE A 143 -1.35 -24.78 1.26
C ILE A 143 -0.79 -25.07 2.66
N ASP A 144 -0.12 -26.20 2.81
CA ASP A 144 0.42 -26.67 4.07
C ASP A 144 1.85 -26.17 4.29
N GLY A 145 2.16 -25.85 5.55
CA GLY A 145 3.52 -25.54 5.98
C GLY A 145 3.93 -24.09 5.73
N ILE A 146 5.24 -23.86 5.65
CA ILE A 146 5.84 -22.53 5.69
C ILE A 146 6.44 -22.18 4.34
N VAL A 147 6.14 -20.99 3.83
CA VAL A 147 6.86 -20.39 2.71
C VAL A 147 7.92 -19.42 3.25
N PRO A 148 9.23 -19.63 2.95
CA PRO A 148 10.28 -18.73 3.42
C PRO A 148 10.11 -17.31 2.87
N ASN A 149 10.29 -16.30 3.73
CA ASN A 149 10.30 -14.92 3.30
C ASN A 149 11.65 -14.58 2.63
N PRO A 150 11.69 -14.29 1.31
CA PRO A 150 12.93 -14.00 0.58
C PRO A 150 13.63 -12.71 1.04
N PHE A 151 12.90 -11.79 1.68
CA PHE A 151 13.44 -10.54 2.23
C PHE A 151 14.04 -10.71 3.63
N PHE A 152 13.80 -11.85 4.29
CA PHE A 152 14.31 -12.09 5.64
C PHE A 152 15.84 -12.02 5.69
N GLY A 153 16.37 -11.23 6.64
CA GLY A 153 17.81 -11.04 6.83
C GLY A 153 18.48 -10.09 5.81
N LYS A 154 17.75 -9.50 4.86
CA LYS A 154 18.29 -8.61 3.82
C LYS A 154 18.35 -7.13 4.29
N LYS A 155 19.20 -6.85 5.28
CA LYS A 155 19.26 -5.55 6.00
C LYS A 155 19.50 -4.31 5.12
N GLN A 156 20.17 -4.44 3.98
CA GLN A 156 20.54 -3.32 3.10
C GLN A 156 19.82 -3.36 1.75
N ALA A 157 18.97 -4.36 1.52
CA ALA A 157 18.27 -4.48 0.25
C ALA A 157 17.06 -3.53 0.20
N VAL A 158 16.87 -2.85 -0.93
CA VAL A 158 15.64 -2.11 -1.20
C VAL A 158 14.57 -3.10 -1.58
N PHE A 159 13.40 -3.02 -0.94
CA PHE A 159 12.29 -3.92 -1.26
C PHE A 159 11.66 -3.56 -2.60
N ARG A 160 11.69 -4.49 -3.56
CA ARG A 160 11.07 -4.38 -4.89
C ARG A 160 10.66 -5.77 -5.37
N HIS A 161 9.54 -5.82 -6.08
CA HIS A 161 8.96 -7.06 -6.61
C HIS A 161 9.88 -7.94 -7.47
N PRO A 162 10.71 -7.39 -8.39
CA PRO A 162 11.64 -8.22 -9.16
C PRO A 162 12.66 -8.97 -8.29
N ASP A 163 13.04 -8.39 -7.15
CA ASP A 163 14.05 -8.96 -6.25
C ASP A 163 13.42 -9.83 -5.16
N PHE A 164 12.24 -9.42 -4.69
CA PHE A 164 11.46 -10.08 -3.63
C PHE A 164 10.02 -10.22 -4.11
N PRO A 165 9.63 -11.36 -4.71
CA PRO A 165 8.34 -11.52 -5.40
C PRO A 165 7.19 -11.79 -4.42
N ILE A 166 7.02 -10.90 -3.45
CA ILE A 166 6.00 -10.89 -2.40
C ILE A 166 5.50 -9.45 -2.22
N TYR A 167 4.32 -9.28 -1.62
CA TYR A 167 3.89 -7.98 -1.08
C TYR A 167 4.35 -7.78 0.36
#